data_AF-A0A841SVH2-F1
#
_entry.id   AF-A0A841SVH2-F1
#
_cell.length_a   1.000
_cell.length_b   1.000
_cell.length_c   1.000
_cell.angle_alpha   90.00
_cell.angle_beta   90.00
_cell.angle_gamma   90.00
#
_symmetry.space_group_name_H-M   'P 1'
#
loop_
_entity.id
_entity.type
_entity.pdbx_description
1 polymer ?
#
loop_
_entity_poly.entity_id
_entity_poly.type
_entity_poly.pdbx_seq_one_letter_code
_entity_poly.pdbx_strand_id
1 'polypeptide(L)'
;FDDATAVLALPSDVRVRARTTNAVERLNEELRRRERVIRIFPNRDSVLRLFGALLMELDDTWTTERKYIDLRAYFAWRKEKSSSKTK
;
A
#
# COMPACT_ATOMS: atom_id res chain seq x y z
N PHE A 1 13.74 -17.20 6.50
CA PHE A 1 12.55 -17.51 7.34
C PHE A 1 12.13 -16.28 8.13
N ASP A 2 13.09 -15.62 8.79
CA ASP A 2 12.84 -14.41 9.59
C ASP A 2 12.17 -13.26 8.82
N ASP A 3 12.52 -13.06 7.54
CA ASP A 3 11.87 -12.03 6.70
C ASP A 3 10.37 -12.29 6.50
N ALA A 4 9.98 -13.56 6.34
CA ALA A 4 8.59 -13.94 6.13
C ALA A 4 7.76 -13.84 7.42
N THR A 5 8.40 -14.02 8.59
CA THR A 5 7.75 -13.92 9.89
C THR A 5 7.79 -12.53 10.49
N ALA A 6 8.58 -11.59 9.94
CA ALA A 6 8.71 -10.22 10.42
C ALA A 6 7.35 -9.49 10.57
N VAL A 7 6.37 -9.81 9.71
CA VAL A 7 5.02 -9.22 9.77
C VAL A 7 4.32 -9.51 11.10
N LEU A 8 4.64 -10.64 11.76
CA LEU A 8 4.03 -11.05 13.02
C LEU A 8 4.42 -10.14 14.20
N ALA A 9 5.51 -9.39 14.08
CA ALA A 9 5.96 -8.44 15.09
C ALA A 9 5.22 -7.09 15.04
N LEU A 10 4.44 -6.82 14.00
CA LEU A 10 3.68 -5.57 13.83
C LEU A 10 2.47 -5.51 14.77
N PRO A 11 2.00 -4.32 15.18
CA PRO A 11 0.73 -4.18 15.90
C PRO A 11 -0.43 -4.84 15.16
N SER A 12 -1.42 -5.37 15.90
CA SER A 12 -2.57 -6.11 15.35
C SER A 12 -3.24 -5.38 14.19
N ASP A 13 -3.46 -4.08 14.37
CA ASP A 13 -4.27 -3.25 13.48
C ASP A 13 -3.62 -3.10 12.09
N VAL A 14 -2.29 -3.03 12.06
CA VAL A 14 -1.52 -2.95 10.81
C VAL A 14 -1.22 -4.34 10.24
N ARG A 15 -0.97 -5.32 11.12
CA ARG A 15 -0.63 -6.70 10.76
C ARG A 15 -1.70 -7.37 9.91
N VAL A 16 -2.98 -7.17 10.24
CA VAL A 16 -4.10 -7.79 9.51
C VAL A 16 -4.07 -7.46 8.02
N ARG A 17 -3.71 -6.22 7.67
CA ARG A 17 -3.59 -5.76 6.28
C ARG A 17 -2.25 -6.15 5.67
N ALA A 18 -1.15 -5.96 6.41
CA ALA A 18 0.21 -6.21 5.94
C ALA A 18 0.53 -7.70 5.67
N ARG A 19 -0.17 -8.64 6.33
CA ARG A 19 0.05 -10.09 6.14
C ARG A 19 -0.52 -10.65 4.84
N THR A 20 -1.25 -9.85 4.05
CA THR A 20 -1.94 -10.29 2.83
C THR A 20 -1.54 -9.41 1.64
N THR A 21 -1.65 -9.95 0.43
CA THR A 21 -1.40 -9.25 -0.84
C THR A 21 -2.65 -8.57 -1.43
N ASN A 22 -3.79 -8.64 -0.75
CA ASN A 22 -5.10 -8.14 -1.20
C ASN A 22 -5.08 -6.68 -1.71
N ALA A 23 -4.26 -5.82 -1.11
CA ALA A 23 -4.13 -4.41 -1.52
C ALA A 23 -3.50 -4.29 -2.91
N VAL A 24 -2.38 -4.99 -3.09
CA VAL A 24 -1.59 -5.01 -4.33
C VAL A 24 -2.34 -5.73 -5.44
N GLU A 25 -3.01 -6.83 -5.12
CA GLU A 25 -3.84 -7.57 -6.08
C GLU A 25 -4.99 -6.72 -6.60
N ARG A 26 -5.71 -6.01 -5.72
CA ARG A 26 -6.80 -5.09 -6.13
C ARG A 26 -6.28 -3.92 -6.98
N LEU A 27 -5.14 -3.35 -6.62
CA LEU A 27 -4.48 -2.31 -7.43
C LEU A 27 -4.11 -2.83 -8.83
N ASN A 28 -3.50 -4.02 -8.89
CA ASN A 28 -3.11 -4.65 -10.15
C ASN A 28 -4.32 -4.99 -11.01
N GLU A 29 -5.42 -5.45 -10.42
CA GLU A 29 -6.67 -5.72 -11.13
C GLU A 29 -7.21 -4.45 -11.79
N GLU A 30 -7.21 -3.31 -11.07
CA GLU A 30 -7.69 -2.03 -11.61
C GLU A 30 -6.77 -1.49 -12.72
N LEU A 31 -5.46 -1.59 -12.54
CA LEU A 31 -4.49 -1.26 -13.59
C LEU A 31 -4.73 -2.10 -14.85
N ARG A 32 -4.90 -3.42 -14.71
CA ARG A 32 -5.20 -4.33 -15.82
C ARG A 32 -6.53 -3.99 -16.50
N ARG A 33 -7.55 -3.59 -15.74
CA ARG A 33 -8.84 -3.17 -16.29
C ARG A 33 -8.70 -1.95 -17.19
N ARG A 34 -7.98 -0.92 -16.73
CA ARG A 34 -7.76 0.33 -17.49
C ARG A 34 -6.82 0.11 -18.69
N GLU A 35 -5.79 -0.73 -18.53
CA GLU A 35 -4.88 -1.16 -19.60
C GLU A 35 -5.65 -1.86 -20.74
N ARG A 36 -6.57 -2.77 -20.40
CA ARG A 36 -7.29 -3.61 -21.37
C ARG A 36 -8.08 -2.82 -22.41
N VAL A 37 -8.56 -1.62 -22.06
CA VAL A 37 -9.30 -0.74 -22.98
C VAL A 37 -8.36 -0.11 -24.02
N ILE A 38 -7.14 0.25 -23.62
CA ILE A 38 -6.18 0.98 -24.46
C ILE A 38 -5.44 0.04 -25.42
N ARG A 39 -5.17 -1.21 -24.99
CA ARG A 39 -4.44 -2.26 -25.71
C ARG A 39 -2.97 -1.95 -26.04
N ILE A 40 -2.70 -0.83 -26.71
CA ILE A 40 -1.35 -0.40 -27.13
C ILE A 40 -1.19 1.07 -26.78
N PHE A 41 -0.16 1.40 -26.01
CA PHE A 41 0.14 2.78 -25.66
C PHE A 41 1.05 3.43 -26.72
N PRO A 42 0.84 4.72 -27.04
CA PRO A 42 1.63 5.42 -28.03
C PRO A 42 3.06 5.76 -27.55
N ASN A 43 3.27 5.85 -26.24
CA ASN A 43 4.58 6.05 -25.61
C ASN A 43 4.52 5.74 -24.11
N ARG A 44 5.68 5.75 -23.44
CA ARG A 44 5.81 5.49 -22.00
C ARG A 44 5.09 6.53 -21.14
N ASP A 45 5.13 7.80 -21.53
CA ASP A 45 4.52 8.89 -20.74
C ASP A 45 3.01 8.75 -20.65
N SER A 46 2.35 8.26 -21.70
CA SER A 46 0.92 7.98 -21.68
C SER A 46 0.54 6.91 -20.65
N VAL A 47 1.37 5.87 -20.48
CA VAL A 47 1.18 4.86 -19.42
C VAL A 47 1.35 5.51 -18.04
N LEU A 48 2.42 6.29 -17.86
CA LEU A 48 2.70 6.97 -16.60
C LEU A 48 1.57 7.91 -16.19
N ARG A 49 0.96 8.64 -17.14
CA ARG A 49 -0.18 9.52 -16.86
C ARG A 49 -1.41 8.72 -16.42
N LEU A 50 -1.73 7.62 -17.09
CA LEU A 50 -2.88 6.79 -16.73
C LEU A 50 -2.71 6.18 -15.34
N PHE A 51 -1.56 5.55 -15.10
CA PHE A 51 -1.29 4.88 -13.83
C PHE A 51 -1.14 5.90 -12.71
N GLY A 52 -0.48 7.04 -12.97
CA GLY A 52 -0.38 8.15 -12.04
C GLY A 52 -1.76 8.69 -11.65
N ALA A 53 -2.65 8.93 -12.61
CA ALA A 53 -4.01 9.37 -12.32
C ALA A 53 -4.79 8.37 -11.45
N LEU A 54 -4.68 7.06 -11.71
CA LEU A 54 -5.31 6.04 -10.87
C LEU A 54 -4.72 6.03 -9.45
N LEU A 55 -3.41 6.14 -9.32
CA LEU A 55 -2.74 6.12 -8.02
C LEU A 55 -3.10 7.36 -7.18
N MET A 56 -3.23 8.53 -7.82
CA MET A 56 -3.72 9.75 -7.16
C MET A 56 -5.15 9.58 -6.65
N GLU A 57 -6.05 9.02 -7.47
CA GLU A 57 -7.44 8.75 -7.09
C GLU A 57 -7.54 7.77 -5.89
N LEU A 58 -6.68 6.75 -5.88
CA LEU A 58 -6.57 5.80 -4.75
C LEU A 58 -6.03 6.48 -3.48
N ASP A 59 -5.00 7.31 -3.61
CA ASP A 59 -4.42 8.04 -2.48
C ASP A 59 -5.42 9.00 -1.84
N ASP A 60 -6.16 9.74 -2.67
CA ASP A 60 -7.23 10.63 -2.22
C ASP A 60 -8.32 9.84 -1.48
N THR A 61 -8.75 8.71 -2.02
CA THR A 61 -9.76 7.83 -1.40
C THR A 61 -9.29 7.32 -0.03
N TRP A 62 -8.03 6.86 0.05
CA TRP A 62 -7.46 6.34 1.29
C TRP A 62 -7.20 7.44 2.32
N THR A 63 -6.99 8.68 1.88
CA THR A 63 -6.71 9.80 2.79
C THR A 63 -7.98 10.48 3.29
N THR A 64 -8.98 10.65 2.43
CA THR A 64 -10.17 11.49 2.71
C THR A 64 -11.39 10.71 3.19
N GLU A 65 -11.66 9.54 2.62
CA GLU A 65 -12.87 8.77 2.95
C GLU A 65 -12.61 7.76 4.08
N ARG A 66 -11.87 6.70 3.76
CA ARG A 66 -11.60 5.60 4.68
C ARG A 66 -10.16 5.15 4.54
N LYS A 67 -9.37 5.46 5.58
CA LYS A 67 -7.98 4.98 5.70
C LYS A 67 -7.91 3.48 5.50
N TYR A 68 -7.22 3.08 4.44
CA TYR A 68 -6.99 1.68 4.13
C TYR A 68 -6.17 0.98 5.23
N ILE A 69 -5.17 1.69 5.78
CA ILE A 69 -4.38 1.28 6.94
C ILE A 69 -4.25 2.50 7.88
N ASP A 70 -4.60 2.35 9.15
CA ASP A 70 -4.28 3.33 10.18
C ASP A 70 -2.90 3.05 10.77
N LEU A 71 -1.97 3.98 10.60
CA LEU A 71 -0.58 3.84 11.03
C LEU A 71 -0.33 4.42 12.44
N ARG A 72 -1.33 4.98 13.12
CA ARG A 72 -1.16 5.56 14.47
C ARG A 72 -0.53 4.56 15.46
N ALA A 73 -1.09 3.35 15.53
CA ALA A 73 -0.57 2.28 16.39
C ALA A 73 0.85 1.85 15.99
N TYR A 74 1.14 1.84 14.69
CA TYR A 74 2.48 1.51 14.18
C TYR A 74 3.52 2.56 14.56
N PHE A 75 3.20 3.85 14.46
CA PHE A 75 4.15 4.91 14.83
C PHE A 75 4.43 4.93 16.34
N ALA A 76 3.43 4.67 17.18
CA ALA A 76 3.62 4.51 18.63
C ALA A 76 4.56 3.32 18.94
N TRP A 77 4.25 2.14 18.39
CA TRP A 77 5.08 0.94 18.51
C TRP A 77 6.52 1.15 18.02
N ARG A 78 6.70 1.86 16.90
CA ARG A 78 8.03 2.14 16.33
C ARG A 78 8.86 3.04 17.25
N LYS A 79 8.22 4.04 17.86
CA LYS A 79 8.87 4.97 18.81
C LYS A 79 9.36 4.22 20.05
N GLU A 80 8.52 3.36 20.62
CA GLU A 80 8.88 2.48 21.74
C GLU A 80 10.10 1.62 21.41
N LYS A 81 10.10 0.94 20.25
CA LYS A 81 11.23 0.11 19.81
C LYS A 81 12.53 0.89 19.56
N SER A 82 12.44 2.14 19.09
CA SER A 82 13.63 2.98 18.91
C SER A 82 14.25 3.40 20.26
N SER A 83 13.39 3.66 21.25
CA SER A 83 13.82 4.04 22.60
C SER A 83 14.44 2.87 23.37
N SER A 84 13.96 1.64 23.15
CA SER A 84 14.53 0.42 23.76
C SER A 84 15.84 -0.01 23.13
N LYS A 85 16.21 0.52 21.96
CA LYS A 85 17.46 0.21 21.25
C LYS A 85 18.60 1.18 21.59
N THR A 86 18.29 2.28 22.28
CA THR A 86 19.23 3.32 22.70
C THR A 86 19.63 3.18 24.18
N LYS A 87 18.93 2.32 24.93
CA LYS A 87 19.33 1.84 26.26
C LYS A 87 20.03 0.49 26.10
#